data_AF-A0A4S9YA69-F1
#
_entry.id   AF-A0A4S9YA69-F1
#
_cell.length_a   1.000
_cell.length_b   1.000
_cell.length_c   1.000
_cell.angle_alpha   90.00
_cell.angle_beta   90.00
_cell.angle_gamma   90.00
#
_symmetry.space_group_name_H-M   'P 1'
#
loop_
_entity.id
_entity.type
_entity.pdbx_description
1 polymer ?
#
loop_
_entity_poly.entity_id
_entity_poly.type
_entity_poly.pdbx_seq_one_letter_code
_entity_poly.pdbx_strand_id
1 'polypeptide(L)'
;TITPLFYYLPVIDGDLIQEAPILQFERGKHIKVPLLVGDTTNEGSAFAANVSTPAEVSSFLAANCPRLPASALEEANRLYPLMSPLPRHAVYFPSASAATGESTFICPGLLMSESLSRGQLNKVWNYRFDVSTVEQTAAGLGVPHTFDTPAIFGPYYRGPAVAASLSVQPFTTYDAPIVPIEMNYYISFVRTLNPNTFKAKDAPIWEPFEGKNGQQRLLFEINGTTMEAVPKAQQERCDFWYSLAEIDGRVGPASENDAGVIMIAIMIHR
;
A
#
# COMPACT_ATOMS: atom_id res chain seq x y z
N THR A 1 13.00 -19.23 14.72
CA THR A 1 13.35 -17.80 14.54
C THR A 1 12.57 -17.29 13.35
N ILE A 2 11.95 -16.11 13.47
CA ILE A 2 11.25 -15.46 12.36
C ILE A 2 12.32 -14.86 11.43
N THR A 3 12.25 -15.17 10.15
CA THR A 3 13.18 -14.68 9.12
C THR A 3 12.61 -13.40 8.49
N PRO A 4 13.44 -12.37 8.19
CA PRO A 4 12.97 -11.19 7.46
C PRO A 4 12.38 -11.58 6.10
N LEU A 5 11.34 -10.87 5.68
CA LEU A 5 10.68 -11.08 4.40
C LEU A 5 11.58 -10.72 3.21
N PHE A 6 12.36 -9.66 3.36
CA PHE A 6 13.25 -9.12 2.34
C PHE A 6 14.64 -8.95 2.93
N TYR A 7 15.64 -9.54 2.29
CA TYR A 7 17.01 -9.56 2.81
C TYR A 7 17.94 -8.64 2.04
N TYR A 8 17.96 -8.77 0.71
CA TYR A 8 18.69 -7.84 -0.15
C TYR A 8 17.75 -6.69 -0.55
N LEU A 9 17.98 -5.53 0.06
CA LEU A 9 17.16 -4.33 -0.09
C LEU A 9 17.99 -3.18 -0.71
N PRO A 10 17.35 -2.18 -1.33
CA PRO A 10 18.00 -0.91 -1.63
C PRO A 10 18.60 -0.29 -0.36
N VAL A 11 19.75 0.38 -0.49
CA VAL A 11 20.46 1.03 0.62
C VAL A 11 20.72 2.50 0.30
N ILE A 12 20.99 3.30 1.33
CA ILE A 12 21.49 4.67 1.16
C ILE A 12 22.94 4.57 0.65
N ASP A 13 23.12 4.75 -0.65
CA ASP A 13 24.43 4.67 -1.31
C ASP A 13 25.16 6.02 -1.37
N GLY A 14 24.47 7.11 -1.04
CA GLY A 14 25.01 8.48 -1.10
C GLY A 14 25.08 9.08 -2.50
N ASP A 15 24.61 8.35 -3.54
CA ASP A 15 24.58 8.79 -4.93
C ASP A 15 23.13 8.84 -5.45
N LEU A 16 22.56 7.68 -5.81
CA LEU A 16 21.18 7.55 -6.25
C LEU A 16 20.20 7.73 -5.08
N ILE A 17 20.49 7.08 -3.95
CA ILE A 17 19.70 7.16 -2.73
C ILE A 17 20.54 7.87 -1.67
N GLN A 18 20.34 9.18 -1.58
CA GLN A 18 21.14 10.05 -0.70
C GLN A 18 20.64 10.10 0.74
N GLU A 19 19.41 9.68 0.99
CA GLU A 19 18.77 9.67 2.30
C GLU A 19 17.59 8.70 2.26
N ALA A 20 17.08 8.30 3.43
CA ALA A 20 15.87 7.47 3.53
C ALA A 20 14.72 8.07 2.70
N PRO A 21 14.03 7.28 1.86
CA PRO A 21 12.98 7.78 0.98
C PRO A 21 11.86 8.55 1.70
N ILE A 22 11.45 8.11 2.89
CA ILE A 22 10.45 8.82 3.71
C ILE A 22 10.88 10.26 3.98
N LEU A 23 12.12 10.47 4.45
CA LEU A 23 12.65 11.80 4.74
C LEU A 23 12.78 12.65 3.46
N GLN A 24 13.12 12.04 2.32
CA GLN A 24 13.17 12.73 1.03
C GLN A 24 11.78 13.26 0.63
N PHE A 25 10.73 12.43 0.77
CA PHE A 25 9.35 12.86 0.54
C PHE A 25 8.90 13.90 1.55
N GLU A 26 9.09 13.70 2.85
CA GLU A 26 8.70 14.68 3.88
C GLU A 26 9.28 16.07 3.61
N ARG A 27 10.58 16.11 3.26
CA ARG A 27 11.33 17.35 2.97
C ARG A 27 11.10 17.90 1.56
N GLY A 28 10.26 17.24 0.76
CA GLY A 28 9.94 17.68 -0.59
C GLY A 28 11.08 17.54 -1.60
N LYS A 29 12.11 16.73 -1.31
CA LYS A 29 13.26 16.43 -2.17
C LYS A 29 12.92 15.34 -3.20
N HIS A 30 11.90 15.61 -4.01
CA HIS A 30 11.46 14.73 -5.08
C HIS A 30 10.99 15.57 -6.26
N ILE A 31 10.96 14.94 -7.44
CA ILE A 31 10.46 15.59 -8.65
C ILE A 31 8.97 15.92 -8.49
N LYS A 32 8.56 17.10 -8.95
CA LYS A 32 7.18 17.58 -8.89
C LYS A 32 6.47 17.27 -10.21
N VAL A 33 5.90 16.09 -10.30
CA VAL A 33 5.09 15.63 -11.44
C VAL A 33 3.73 15.14 -10.96
N PRO A 34 2.69 15.15 -11.83
CA PRO A 34 1.42 14.52 -11.50
C PRO A 34 1.61 13.09 -11.00
N LEU A 35 0.83 12.69 -10.00
CA LEU A 35 0.93 11.39 -9.34
C LEU A 35 -0.43 10.70 -9.32
N LEU A 36 -0.45 9.44 -9.75
CA LEU A 36 -1.49 8.47 -9.46
C LEU A 36 -0.82 7.36 -8.65
N VAL A 37 -1.31 7.13 -7.44
CA VAL A 37 -0.79 6.12 -6.51
C VAL A 37 -1.96 5.46 -5.79
N GLY A 38 -1.81 4.25 -5.33
CA GLY A 38 -2.82 3.61 -4.50
C GLY A 38 -2.37 2.24 -4.05
N ASP A 39 -3.29 1.60 -3.34
CA ASP A 39 -3.03 0.40 -2.56
C ASP A 39 -4.26 -0.51 -2.58
N THR A 40 -4.08 -1.79 -2.27
CA THR A 40 -5.19 -2.70 -1.99
C THR A 40 -5.61 -2.65 -0.53
N THR A 41 -6.84 -3.05 -0.20
CA THR A 41 -7.34 -2.98 1.19
C THR A 41 -6.52 -3.81 2.18
N ASN A 42 -5.95 -4.94 1.76
CA ASN A 42 -5.24 -5.87 2.64
C ASN A 42 -3.81 -6.15 2.16
N GLU A 43 -3.04 -5.10 1.86
CA GLU A 43 -1.66 -5.17 1.38
C GLU A 43 -0.77 -6.18 2.13
N GLY A 44 -0.88 -6.20 3.47
CA GLY A 44 -0.04 -7.06 4.31
C GLY A 44 -0.46 -8.53 4.35
N SER A 45 -1.61 -8.93 3.80
CA SER A 45 -2.15 -10.29 4.03
C SER A 45 -1.32 -11.39 3.38
N ALA A 46 -0.61 -11.08 2.29
CA ALA A 46 0.31 -12.00 1.63
C ALA A 46 1.70 -12.09 2.31
N PHE A 47 2.00 -11.21 3.26
CA PHE A 47 3.35 -11.03 3.81
C PHE A 47 3.44 -11.21 5.33
N ALA A 48 2.37 -10.90 6.06
CA ALA A 48 2.39 -10.95 7.51
C ALA A 48 2.53 -12.38 8.04
N ALA A 49 3.23 -12.53 9.16
CA ALA A 49 3.32 -13.81 9.84
C ALA A 49 1.97 -14.24 10.42
N ASN A 50 1.70 -15.54 10.34
CA ASN A 50 0.52 -16.16 10.93
C ASN A 50 0.71 -16.36 12.45
N VAL A 51 0.36 -15.34 13.24
CA VAL A 51 0.70 -15.24 14.68
C VAL A 51 -0.52 -15.27 15.61
N SER A 52 -0.31 -15.67 16.86
CA SER A 52 -1.34 -15.90 17.88
C SER A 52 -1.27 -14.93 19.07
N THR A 53 -0.22 -14.12 19.20
CA THR A 53 -0.04 -13.22 20.36
C THR A 53 0.54 -11.85 19.96
N PRO A 54 0.33 -10.78 20.74
CA PRO A 54 0.99 -9.48 20.52
C PRO A 54 2.53 -9.58 20.54
N ALA A 55 3.09 -10.46 21.37
CA ALA A 55 4.53 -10.67 21.44
C ALA A 55 5.10 -11.26 20.13
N GLU A 56 4.33 -12.13 19.47
CA GLU A 56 4.70 -12.67 18.15
C GLU A 56 4.55 -11.62 17.04
N VAL A 57 3.55 -10.72 17.13
CA VAL A 57 3.45 -9.54 16.23
C VAL A 57 4.70 -8.67 16.38
N SER A 58 5.08 -8.31 17.61
CA SER A 58 6.31 -7.53 17.86
C SER A 58 7.56 -8.25 17.38
N SER A 59 7.65 -9.56 17.58
CA SER A 59 8.79 -10.36 17.11
C SER A 59 8.89 -10.36 15.59
N PHE A 60 7.75 -10.40 14.89
CA PHE A 60 7.70 -10.30 13.44
C PHE A 60 8.12 -8.91 12.94
N LEU A 61 7.61 -7.84 13.56
CA LEU A 61 8.00 -6.47 13.21
C LEU A 61 9.50 -6.23 13.47
N ALA A 62 10.02 -6.67 14.62
CA ALA A 62 11.44 -6.56 14.96
C ALA A 62 12.34 -7.38 14.03
N ALA A 63 11.88 -8.53 13.53
CA ALA A 63 12.65 -9.32 12.57
C ALA A 63 12.80 -8.61 11.20
N ASN A 64 11.83 -7.77 10.81
CA ASN A 64 11.87 -7.03 9.55
C ASN A 64 12.46 -5.61 9.72
N CYS A 65 12.34 -5.02 10.91
CA CYS A 65 12.88 -3.70 11.25
C CYS A 65 13.64 -3.79 12.59
N PRO A 66 14.87 -4.34 12.61
CA PRO A 66 15.60 -4.66 13.84
C PRO A 66 15.99 -3.43 14.68
N ARG A 67 15.89 -2.23 14.10
CA ARG A 67 16.17 -0.96 14.79
C ARG A 67 14.95 -0.39 15.54
N LEU A 68 13.77 -1.00 15.44
CA LEU A 68 12.60 -0.54 16.18
C LEU A 68 12.81 -0.68 17.70
N PRO A 69 12.66 0.41 18.48
CA PRO A 69 12.76 0.32 19.92
C PRO A 69 11.56 -0.43 20.50
N ALA A 70 11.73 -1.01 21.70
CA ALA A 70 10.67 -1.73 22.39
C ALA A 70 9.39 -0.88 22.57
N SER A 71 9.53 0.43 22.82
CA SER A 71 8.40 1.35 22.94
C SER A 71 7.61 1.50 21.63
N ALA A 72 8.25 1.44 20.47
CA ALA A 72 7.56 1.47 19.18
C ALA A 72 6.80 0.15 18.91
N LEU A 73 7.37 -0.99 19.33
CA LEU A 73 6.69 -2.28 19.22
C LEU A 73 5.47 -2.38 20.15
N GLU A 74 5.55 -1.80 21.35
CA GLU A 74 4.41 -1.68 22.27
C GLU A 74 3.32 -0.79 21.68
N GLU A 75 3.70 0.37 21.13
CA GLU A 75 2.76 1.29 20.50
C GLU A 75 2.11 0.69 19.25
N ALA A 76 2.86 -0.04 18.42
CA ALA A 76 2.30 -0.78 17.29
C ALA A 76 1.23 -1.78 17.75
N ASN A 77 1.47 -2.56 18.81
CA ASN A 77 0.45 -3.46 19.37
C ASN A 77 -0.79 -2.72 19.89
N ARG A 78 -0.62 -1.49 20.41
CA ARG A 78 -1.74 -0.66 20.86
C ARG A 78 -2.57 -0.14 19.68
N LEU A 79 -1.92 0.26 18.59
CA LEU A 79 -2.54 0.77 17.38
C LEU A 79 -3.20 -0.32 16.53
N TYR A 80 -2.67 -1.56 16.60
CA TYR A 80 -3.19 -2.75 15.94
C TYR A 80 -3.61 -3.80 16.98
N PRO A 81 -4.68 -3.56 17.76
CA PRO A 81 -5.15 -4.50 18.77
C PRO A 81 -5.71 -5.77 18.11
N LEU A 82 -6.16 -6.74 18.93
CA LEU A 82 -6.83 -7.94 18.42
C LEU A 82 -8.01 -7.57 17.50
N MET A 83 -7.90 -7.93 16.23
CA MET A 83 -8.90 -7.68 15.21
C MET A 83 -9.82 -8.90 15.02
N SER A 84 -10.90 -8.71 14.25
CA SER A 84 -11.82 -9.81 13.91
C SER A 84 -11.05 -10.97 13.25
N PRO A 85 -11.29 -12.23 13.67
CA PRO A 85 -10.56 -13.38 13.16
C PRO A 85 -10.82 -13.58 11.67
N LEU A 86 -9.79 -13.99 10.93
CA LEU A 86 -9.87 -14.32 9.51
C LEU A 86 -9.78 -15.85 9.30
N PRO A 87 -10.47 -16.42 8.30
CA PRO A 87 -10.40 -17.84 7.98
C PRO A 87 -8.97 -18.34 7.78
N ARG A 88 -8.67 -19.55 8.26
CA ARG A 88 -7.37 -20.25 8.05
C ARG A 88 -6.14 -19.60 8.69
N HIS A 89 -6.32 -18.57 9.50
CA HIS A 89 -5.23 -17.88 10.19
C HIS A 89 -5.40 -17.91 11.71
N ALA A 90 -4.29 -17.74 12.42
CA ALA A 90 -4.23 -17.54 13.85
C ALA A 90 -4.82 -16.18 14.23
N VAL A 91 -5.19 -16.06 15.51
CA VAL A 91 -6.04 -14.96 16.00
C VAL A 91 -5.44 -13.56 15.85
N TYR A 92 -4.11 -13.41 15.83
CA TYR A 92 -3.43 -12.12 15.66
C TYR A 92 -2.90 -11.88 14.24
N PHE A 93 -3.07 -12.82 13.31
CA PHE A 93 -2.73 -12.60 11.91
C PHE A 93 -3.38 -11.34 11.31
N PRO A 94 -4.68 -11.03 11.54
CA PRO A 94 -5.28 -9.84 10.95
C PRO A 94 -4.62 -8.54 11.44
N SER A 95 -4.23 -8.50 12.73
CA SER A 95 -3.50 -7.37 13.32
C SER A 95 -2.09 -7.25 12.74
N ALA A 96 -1.37 -8.37 12.59
CA ALA A 96 -0.05 -8.40 11.93
C ALA A 96 -0.14 -7.97 10.46
N SER A 97 -1.16 -8.42 9.74
CA SER A 97 -1.46 -8.05 8.36
C SER A 97 -1.72 -6.55 8.21
N ALA A 98 -2.56 -5.97 9.08
CA ALA A 98 -2.82 -4.53 9.06
C ALA A 98 -1.55 -3.70 9.36
N ALA A 99 -0.78 -4.08 10.39
CA ALA A 99 0.47 -3.39 10.73
C ALA A 99 1.51 -3.47 9.60
N THR A 100 1.64 -4.64 8.98
CA THR A 100 2.56 -4.86 7.84
C THR A 100 2.10 -4.07 6.62
N GLY A 101 0.81 -4.16 6.27
CA GLY A 101 0.23 -3.47 5.12
C GLY A 101 0.41 -1.95 5.20
N GLU A 102 0.12 -1.37 6.36
CA GLU A 102 0.23 0.07 6.55
C GLU A 102 1.68 0.56 6.65
N SER A 103 2.54 -0.12 7.42
CA SER A 103 3.94 0.29 7.56
C SER A 103 4.76 0.19 6.26
N THR A 104 4.40 -0.76 5.38
CA THR A 104 5.21 -1.13 4.21
C THR A 104 4.65 -0.62 2.88
N PHE A 105 3.35 -0.43 2.76
CA PHE A 105 2.71 -0.12 1.48
C PHE A 105 1.82 1.13 1.59
N ILE A 106 0.76 1.05 2.41
CA ILE A 106 -0.31 2.06 2.43
C ILE A 106 0.17 3.42 2.94
N CYS A 107 0.85 3.47 4.09
CA CYS A 107 1.33 4.74 4.63
C CYS A 107 2.41 5.36 3.72
N PRO A 108 3.39 4.62 3.19
CA PRO A 108 4.26 5.15 2.14
C PRO A 108 3.50 5.77 0.94
N GLY A 109 2.44 5.14 0.45
CA GLY A 109 1.59 5.68 -0.62
C GLY A 109 0.87 6.97 -0.23
N LEU A 110 0.38 7.05 1.01
CA LEU A 110 -0.24 8.27 1.56
C LEU A 110 0.79 9.39 1.74
N LEU A 111 1.99 9.10 2.25
CA LEU A 111 3.07 10.08 2.37
C LEU A 111 3.46 10.69 1.01
N MET A 112 3.56 9.86 -0.02
CA MET A 112 3.80 10.34 -1.39
C MET A 112 2.67 11.29 -1.83
N SER A 113 1.42 10.92 -1.54
CA SER A 113 0.24 11.72 -1.89
C SER A 113 0.24 13.08 -1.20
N GLU A 114 0.46 13.09 0.12
CA GLU A 114 0.55 14.30 0.93
C GLU A 114 1.70 15.22 0.48
N SER A 115 2.89 14.63 0.32
CA SER A 115 4.09 15.39 -0.01
C SER A 115 3.98 16.06 -1.38
N LEU A 116 3.51 15.33 -2.40
CA LEU A 116 3.33 15.90 -3.72
C LEU A 116 2.21 16.95 -3.71
N SER A 117 1.15 16.76 -2.93
CA SER A 117 0.05 17.72 -2.88
C SER A 117 0.46 19.10 -2.36
N ARG A 118 1.44 19.19 -1.43
CA ARG A 118 1.98 20.47 -0.91
C ARG A 118 2.53 21.41 -2.00
N GLY A 119 2.97 20.88 -3.14
CA GLY A 119 3.58 21.66 -4.24
C GLY A 119 2.80 21.66 -5.56
N GLN A 120 1.75 20.85 -5.68
CA GLN A 120 1.00 20.66 -6.92
C GLN A 120 -0.44 20.20 -6.64
N LEU A 121 -1.20 21.11 -6.01
CA LEU A 121 -2.63 20.93 -5.80
C LEU A 121 -3.32 20.53 -7.12
N ASN A 122 -4.29 19.63 -7.01
CA ASN A 122 -5.09 19.11 -8.13
C ASN A 122 -4.34 18.25 -9.17
N LYS A 123 -3.16 17.72 -8.83
CA LYS A 123 -2.37 16.83 -9.69
C LYS A 123 -1.98 15.51 -9.03
N VAL A 124 -2.56 15.21 -7.88
CA VAL A 124 -2.29 14.00 -7.10
C VAL A 124 -3.60 13.27 -6.88
N TRP A 125 -3.61 11.99 -7.21
CA TRP A 125 -4.76 11.11 -7.10
C TRP A 125 -4.36 9.85 -6.33
N ASN A 126 -5.08 9.55 -5.27
CA ASN A 126 -4.91 8.32 -4.50
C ASN A 126 -6.12 7.37 -4.73
N TYR A 127 -5.90 6.06 -4.70
CA TYR A 127 -6.99 5.08 -4.68
C TYR A 127 -6.80 3.98 -3.63
N ARG A 128 -7.91 3.34 -3.27
CA ARG A 128 -7.94 2.05 -2.58
C ARG A 128 -8.70 1.04 -3.44
N PHE A 129 -8.08 -0.09 -3.74
CA PHE A 129 -8.74 -1.19 -4.43
C PHE A 129 -9.33 -2.18 -3.44
N ASP A 130 -10.65 -2.36 -3.49
CA ASP A 130 -11.42 -3.15 -2.52
C ASP A 130 -12.29 -4.24 -3.19
N VAL A 131 -11.81 -4.81 -4.30
CA VAL A 131 -12.48 -5.94 -4.98
C VAL A 131 -11.79 -7.24 -4.57
N SER A 132 -12.50 -8.07 -3.81
CA SER A 132 -12.06 -9.40 -3.36
C SER A 132 -12.78 -10.52 -4.11
N THR A 133 -12.16 -11.69 -4.21
CA THR A 133 -12.79 -12.90 -4.74
C THR A 133 -13.30 -13.81 -3.64
N VAL A 134 -14.16 -14.76 -4.01
CA VAL A 134 -14.63 -15.81 -3.10
C VAL A 134 -13.46 -16.58 -2.51
N GLU A 135 -12.46 -16.89 -3.34
CA GLU A 135 -11.27 -17.65 -2.96
C GLU A 135 -10.38 -16.88 -1.98
N GLN A 136 -10.12 -15.58 -2.23
CA GLN A 136 -9.30 -14.77 -1.34
C GLN A 136 -9.99 -14.52 0.01
N THR A 137 -11.30 -14.29 -0.02
CA THR A 137 -12.12 -14.15 1.18
C THR A 137 -12.11 -15.44 2.00
N ALA A 138 -12.31 -16.60 1.35
CA ALA A 138 -12.28 -17.92 2.00
C ALA A 138 -10.88 -18.31 2.51
N ALA A 139 -9.83 -17.74 1.93
CA ALA A 139 -8.45 -17.88 2.39
C ALA A 139 -8.07 -16.91 3.52
N GLY A 140 -8.98 -15.98 3.88
CA GLY A 140 -8.72 -14.96 4.89
C GLY A 140 -7.68 -13.93 4.47
N LEU A 141 -7.53 -13.69 3.16
CA LEU A 141 -6.56 -12.73 2.61
C LEU A 141 -7.21 -11.40 2.21
N GLY A 142 -8.54 -11.37 2.04
CA GLY A 142 -9.26 -10.16 1.63
C GLY A 142 -8.83 -9.70 0.24
N VAL A 143 -8.37 -8.46 0.12
CA VAL A 143 -7.80 -7.91 -1.13
C VAL A 143 -6.28 -7.80 -0.99
N PRO A 144 -5.51 -8.85 -1.35
CA PRO A 144 -4.07 -8.90 -1.11
C PRO A 144 -3.29 -7.92 -2.01
N HIS A 145 -1.99 -7.80 -1.78
CA HIS A 145 -1.08 -6.97 -2.56
C HIS A 145 -1.19 -7.21 -4.08
N THR A 146 -1.24 -6.13 -4.87
CA THR A 146 -1.30 -6.10 -6.35
C THR A 146 -2.50 -6.79 -7.00
N PHE A 147 -3.56 -7.05 -6.22
CA PHE A 147 -4.73 -7.77 -6.71
C PHE A 147 -5.56 -6.99 -7.76
N ASP A 148 -5.29 -5.70 -7.91
CA ASP A 148 -5.78 -4.78 -8.94
C ASP A 148 -5.11 -4.96 -10.32
N THR A 149 -3.99 -5.70 -10.42
CA THR A 149 -3.25 -5.90 -11.69
C THR A 149 -4.14 -6.32 -12.87
N PRO A 150 -5.07 -7.29 -12.73
CA PRO A 150 -5.97 -7.66 -13.84
C PRO A 150 -6.96 -6.56 -14.23
N ALA A 151 -7.31 -5.67 -13.32
CA ALA A 151 -8.18 -4.52 -13.60
C ALA A 151 -7.43 -3.40 -14.33
N ILE A 152 -6.14 -3.20 -14.02
CA ILE A 152 -5.26 -2.23 -14.68
C ILE A 152 -4.92 -2.67 -16.12
N PHE A 153 -4.41 -3.89 -16.29
CA PHE A 153 -3.86 -4.36 -17.57
C PHE A 153 -4.83 -5.25 -18.38
N GLY A 154 -5.97 -5.58 -17.79
CA GLY A 154 -6.91 -6.55 -18.33
C GLY A 154 -6.53 -7.99 -17.95
N PRO A 155 -7.50 -8.90 -17.80
CA PRO A 155 -7.26 -10.25 -17.26
C PRO A 155 -6.34 -11.13 -18.13
N TYR A 156 -6.09 -10.75 -19.38
CA TYR A 156 -5.24 -11.47 -20.33
C TYR A 156 -3.81 -10.89 -20.44
N TYR A 157 -3.40 -10.00 -19.53
CA TYR A 157 -2.10 -9.30 -19.57
C TYR A 157 -0.85 -10.20 -19.70
N ARG A 158 -0.94 -11.47 -19.30
CA ARG A 158 0.11 -12.50 -19.44
C ARG A 158 -0.39 -13.76 -20.18
N GLY A 159 -1.44 -13.61 -20.98
CA GLY A 159 -2.02 -14.66 -21.82
C GLY A 159 -3.13 -15.48 -21.15
N PRO A 160 -3.74 -16.44 -21.89
CA PRO A 160 -4.93 -17.16 -21.46
C PRO A 160 -4.74 -18.01 -20.18
N ALA A 161 -3.54 -18.54 -19.95
CA ALA A 161 -3.25 -19.34 -18.76
C ALA A 161 -3.37 -18.52 -17.47
N VAL A 162 -2.94 -17.24 -17.49
CA VAL A 162 -3.09 -16.34 -16.35
C VAL A 162 -4.56 -15.96 -16.17
N ALA A 163 -5.27 -15.64 -17.25
CA ALA A 163 -6.70 -15.33 -17.21
C ALA A 163 -7.54 -16.49 -16.62
N ALA A 164 -7.09 -17.74 -16.79
CA ALA A 164 -7.74 -18.94 -16.27
C ALA A 164 -7.32 -19.31 -14.83
N SER A 165 -6.35 -18.62 -14.23
CA SER A 165 -5.90 -18.88 -12.87
C SER A 165 -6.97 -18.48 -11.84
N LEU A 166 -7.01 -19.17 -10.69
CA LEU A 166 -8.02 -18.93 -9.66
C LEU A 166 -8.04 -17.49 -9.14
N SER A 167 -6.90 -16.79 -9.14
CA SER A 167 -6.79 -15.42 -8.68
C SER A 167 -7.24 -14.37 -9.70
N VAL A 168 -7.31 -14.71 -10.99
CA VAL A 168 -7.59 -13.75 -12.08
C VAL A 168 -8.90 -14.07 -12.79
N GLN A 169 -9.31 -15.33 -12.83
CA GLN A 169 -10.53 -15.78 -13.50
C GLN A 169 -11.79 -15.00 -13.07
N PRO A 170 -11.96 -14.59 -11.80
CA PRO A 170 -13.05 -13.70 -11.39
C PRO A 170 -13.18 -12.41 -12.20
N PHE A 171 -12.06 -11.81 -12.65
CA PHE A 171 -12.02 -10.63 -13.52
C PHE A 171 -12.47 -10.89 -14.97
N THR A 172 -12.74 -12.14 -15.33
CA THR A 172 -13.40 -12.53 -16.59
C THR A 172 -14.86 -12.93 -16.39
N THR A 173 -15.34 -12.93 -15.14
CA THR A 173 -16.71 -13.32 -14.78
C THR A 173 -17.37 -12.28 -13.89
N TYR A 174 -17.48 -12.52 -12.58
CA TYR A 174 -18.27 -11.67 -11.69
C TYR A 174 -17.60 -10.34 -11.33
N ASP A 175 -16.26 -10.26 -11.37
CA ASP A 175 -15.51 -9.02 -11.15
C ASP A 175 -15.17 -8.29 -12.46
N ALA A 176 -15.54 -8.85 -13.63
CA ALA A 176 -15.27 -8.25 -14.94
C ALA A 176 -15.68 -6.76 -15.08
N PRO A 177 -16.77 -6.27 -14.44
CA PRO A 177 -17.15 -4.86 -14.53
C PRO A 177 -16.10 -3.86 -14.01
N ILE A 178 -15.19 -4.23 -13.11
CA ILE A 178 -14.17 -3.29 -12.60
C ILE A 178 -13.06 -3.00 -13.62
N VAL A 179 -12.77 -3.97 -14.50
CA VAL A 179 -11.66 -3.91 -15.47
C VAL A 179 -11.74 -2.65 -16.35
N PRO A 180 -12.84 -2.38 -17.08
CA PRO A 180 -12.91 -1.17 -17.92
C PRO A 180 -12.93 0.14 -17.11
N ILE A 181 -13.25 0.11 -15.81
CA ILE A 181 -13.28 1.30 -14.97
C ILE A 181 -11.84 1.70 -14.64
N GLU A 182 -11.09 0.81 -14.00
CA GLU A 182 -9.72 1.09 -13.56
C GLU A 182 -8.75 1.26 -14.73
N MET A 183 -8.80 0.36 -15.72
CA MET A 183 -7.99 0.45 -16.93
C MET A 183 -8.11 1.81 -17.61
N ASN A 184 -9.32 2.36 -17.74
CA ASN A 184 -9.52 3.63 -18.41
C ASN A 184 -9.01 4.84 -17.60
N TYR A 185 -9.04 4.78 -16.27
CA TYR A 185 -8.39 5.81 -15.45
C TYR A 185 -6.87 5.80 -15.65
N TYR A 186 -6.24 4.62 -15.64
CA TYR A 186 -4.81 4.47 -15.91
C TYR A 186 -4.44 4.94 -17.32
N ILE A 187 -5.18 4.50 -18.35
CA ILE A 187 -4.98 4.97 -19.74
C ILE A 187 -5.13 6.49 -19.83
N SER A 188 -6.13 7.06 -19.16
CA SER A 188 -6.33 8.50 -19.15
C SER A 188 -5.12 9.21 -18.54
N PHE A 189 -4.69 8.78 -17.35
CA PHE A 189 -3.56 9.37 -16.65
C PHE A 189 -2.27 9.29 -17.46
N VAL A 190 -1.96 8.14 -18.08
CA VAL A 190 -0.79 7.99 -18.96
C VAL A 190 -0.85 8.95 -20.15
N ARG A 191 -2.03 9.17 -20.74
CA ARG A 191 -2.19 10.00 -21.94
C ARG A 191 -2.25 11.49 -21.66
N THR A 192 -2.78 11.90 -20.50
CA THR A 192 -3.14 13.30 -20.24
C THR A 192 -2.68 13.83 -18.89
N LEU A 193 -2.04 12.99 -18.08
CA LEU A 193 -1.67 13.28 -16.69
C LEU A 193 -2.87 13.64 -15.81
N ASN A 194 -4.07 13.17 -16.20
CA ASN A 194 -5.31 13.31 -15.45
C ASN A 194 -6.15 12.04 -15.64
N PRO A 195 -6.60 11.37 -14.57
CA PRO A 195 -7.36 10.12 -14.71
C PRO A 195 -8.75 10.34 -15.34
N ASN A 196 -9.28 11.56 -15.34
CA ASN A 196 -10.67 11.82 -15.74
C ASN A 196 -10.90 12.11 -17.23
N THR A 197 -9.86 12.39 -18.02
CA THR A 197 -10.04 12.81 -19.43
C THR A 197 -10.63 11.71 -20.31
N PHE A 198 -10.19 10.47 -20.11
CA PHE A 198 -10.60 9.29 -20.86
C PHE A 198 -11.14 8.18 -19.94
N LYS A 199 -11.60 8.52 -18.73
CA LYS A 199 -12.26 7.55 -17.84
C LYS A 199 -13.45 6.89 -18.52
N ALA A 200 -13.86 5.72 -18.02
CA ALA A 200 -15.08 5.09 -18.49
C ALA A 200 -16.30 6.02 -18.31
N LYS A 201 -17.27 5.92 -19.23
CA LYS A 201 -18.41 6.84 -19.32
C LYS A 201 -19.14 7.03 -17.98
N ASP A 202 -19.42 5.90 -17.31
CA ASP A 202 -20.20 5.87 -16.08
C ASP A 202 -19.33 5.79 -14.81
N ALA A 203 -17.99 5.85 -14.96
CA ALA A 203 -17.11 5.98 -13.81
C ALA A 203 -17.27 7.37 -13.16
N PRO A 204 -17.16 7.50 -11.83
CA PRO A 204 -17.28 8.78 -11.14
C PRO A 204 -16.16 9.76 -11.55
N ILE A 205 -16.16 10.97 -11.01
CA ILE A 205 -14.98 11.82 -11.07
C ILE A 205 -14.02 11.36 -9.97
N TRP A 206 -12.78 11.08 -10.35
CA TRP A 206 -11.69 10.89 -9.41
C TRP A 206 -11.13 12.25 -9.02
N GLU A 207 -11.58 12.73 -7.87
CA GLU A 207 -11.13 14.00 -7.32
C GLU A 207 -9.69 13.90 -6.80
N PRO A 208 -8.93 15.01 -6.78
CA PRO A 208 -7.59 15.04 -6.22
C PRO A 208 -7.55 14.61 -4.74
N PHE A 209 -6.40 14.09 -4.32
CA PHE A 209 -6.15 13.58 -2.96
C PHE A 209 -6.47 14.60 -1.86
N GLU A 210 -6.01 15.84 -2.02
CA GLU A 210 -6.39 16.93 -1.12
C GLU A 210 -7.76 17.49 -1.53
N GLY A 211 -8.79 17.07 -0.81
CA GLY A 211 -10.16 17.53 -0.97
C GLY A 211 -10.53 18.70 -0.06
N LYS A 212 -11.72 19.26 -0.26
CA LYS A 212 -12.25 20.35 0.59
C LYS A 212 -12.37 19.96 2.07
N ASN A 213 -12.58 18.67 2.34
CA ASN A 213 -12.83 18.13 3.67
C ASN A 213 -11.63 17.33 4.22
N GLY A 214 -10.44 17.49 3.61
CA GLY A 214 -9.21 16.77 3.94
C GLY A 214 -8.87 15.69 2.91
N GLN A 215 -8.02 14.76 3.32
CA GLN A 215 -7.51 13.67 2.48
C GLN A 215 -8.62 12.72 2.03
N GLN A 216 -8.67 12.46 0.73
CA GLN A 216 -9.65 11.60 0.08
C GLN A 216 -8.99 10.76 -1.02
N ARG A 217 -9.65 9.66 -1.39
CA ARG A 217 -9.18 8.75 -2.44
C ARG A 217 -10.36 8.12 -3.17
N LEU A 218 -10.11 7.57 -4.36
CA LEU A 218 -11.11 6.78 -5.06
C LEU A 218 -11.12 5.36 -4.50
N LEU A 219 -12.29 4.89 -4.07
CA LEU A 219 -12.54 3.49 -3.74
C LEU A 219 -12.94 2.75 -5.02
N PHE A 220 -12.18 1.73 -5.42
CA PHE A 220 -12.61 0.77 -6.43
C PHE A 220 -13.39 -0.37 -5.76
N GLU A 221 -14.68 -0.41 -6.02
CA GLU A 221 -15.59 -1.46 -5.56
C GLU A 221 -16.56 -1.82 -6.71
N ILE A 222 -16.92 -3.10 -6.82
CA ILE A 222 -17.88 -3.58 -7.82
C ILE A 222 -19.22 -2.87 -7.63
N ASN A 223 -19.66 -2.13 -8.65
CA ASN A 223 -20.88 -1.32 -8.65
C ASN A 223 -20.94 -0.21 -7.58
N GLY A 224 -19.86 0.02 -6.83
CA GLY A 224 -19.79 0.97 -5.71
C GLY A 224 -18.65 1.97 -5.82
N THR A 225 -17.93 2.01 -6.95
CA THR A 225 -16.77 2.89 -7.12
C THR A 225 -17.13 4.35 -6.84
N THR A 226 -16.50 4.95 -5.82
CA THR A 226 -16.86 6.27 -5.28
C THR A 226 -15.66 6.94 -4.63
N MET A 227 -15.73 8.26 -4.40
CA MET A 227 -14.77 8.93 -3.51
C MET A 227 -15.04 8.56 -2.05
N GLU A 228 -13.98 8.35 -1.28
CA GLU A 228 -14.01 8.16 0.18
C GLU A 228 -12.98 9.06 0.87
N ALA A 229 -13.23 9.39 2.13
CA ALA A 229 -12.22 10.05 2.96
C ALA A 229 -11.20 9.00 3.46
N VAL A 230 -9.92 9.38 3.55
CA VAL A 230 -8.94 8.55 4.27
C VAL A 230 -9.30 8.59 5.75
N PRO A 231 -9.61 7.46 6.42
CA PRO A 231 -10.07 7.50 7.80
C PRO A 231 -9.04 8.13 8.74
N LYS A 232 -9.48 8.97 9.69
CA LYS A 232 -8.59 9.59 10.67
C LYS A 232 -7.74 8.58 11.44
N ALA A 233 -8.33 7.44 11.81
CA ALA A 233 -7.59 6.38 12.49
C ALA A 233 -6.48 5.76 11.64
N GLN A 234 -6.60 5.76 10.29
CA GLN A 234 -5.51 5.34 9.40
C GLN A 234 -4.44 6.42 9.31
N GLN A 235 -4.83 7.69 9.21
CA GLN A 235 -3.89 8.83 9.24
C GLN A 235 -3.05 8.82 10.54
N GLU A 236 -3.69 8.64 11.70
CA GLU A 236 -3.00 8.56 13.00
C GLU A 236 -1.99 7.40 13.08
N ARG A 237 -2.32 6.24 12.48
CA ARG A 237 -1.38 5.10 12.40
C ARG A 237 -0.24 5.39 11.43
N CYS A 238 -0.51 6.08 10.32
CA CYS A 238 0.54 6.51 9.40
C CYS A 238 1.47 7.56 10.02
N ASP A 239 0.95 8.54 10.77
CA ASP A 239 1.75 9.50 11.53
C ASP A 239 2.68 8.80 12.51
N PHE A 240 2.19 7.75 13.19
CA PHE A 240 3.04 6.90 14.02
C PHE A 240 4.19 6.28 13.21
N TRP A 241 3.91 5.65 12.06
CA TRP A 241 4.96 5.04 11.23
C TRP A 241 5.97 6.08 10.69
N TYR A 242 5.49 7.26 10.26
CA TYR A 242 6.35 8.34 9.80
C TYR A 242 7.28 8.85 10.91
N SER A 243 6.79 8.93 12.15
CA SER A 243 7.59 9.37 13.29
C SER A 243 8.81 8.47 13.58
N LEU A 244 8.81 7.22 13.08
CA LEU A 244 9.91 6.28 13.21
C LEU A 244 11.00 6.48 12.15
N ALA A 245 10.77 7.32 11.12
CA ALA A 245 11.71 7.51 10.01
C ALA A 245 13.04 8.15 10.43
N GLU A 246 13.05 9.02 11.45
CA GLU A 246 14.30 9.60 11.96
C GLU A 246 15.15 8.59 12.75
N ILE A 247 14.52 7.59 13.36
CA ILE A 247 15.22 6.48 14.03
C ILE A 247 15.99 5.67 12.96
N ASP A 248 15.48 5.65 11.73
CA ASP A 248 16.04 4.96 10.58
C ASP A 248 17.08 5.80 9.81
N GLY A 249 16.92 7.13 9.77
CA GLY A 249 17.72 8.06 8.96
C GLY A 249 19.01 8.60 9.59
N ARG A 250 19.30 8.33 10.87
CA ARG A 250 20.56 8.74 11.52
C ARG A 250 21.68 7.74 11.25
N VAL A 251 22.14 7.64 10.01
CA VAL A 251 23.36 6.91 9.69
C VAL A 251 24.47 7.91 9.34
N GLY A 252 25.59 7.82 10.07
CA GLY A 252 26.90 8.31 9.62
C GLY A 252 27.42 7.47 8.45
N PRO A 253 28.73 7.44 8.14
CA PRO A 253 29.23 6.62 7.03
C PRO A 253 28.87 5.15 7.25
N ALA A 254 28.26 4.55 6.22
CA ALA A 254 27.63 3.23 6.22
C ALA A 254 28.48 2.14 6.88
N SER A 255 27.86 1.34 7.74
CA SER A 255 28.42 0.05 8.16
C SER A 255 27.57 -1.08 7.54
N GLU A 256 28.19 -2.22 7.27
CA GLU A 256 27.65 -3.35 6.49
C GLU A 256 26.33 -3.98 7.02
N ASN A 257 25.75 -3.47 8.11
CA ASN A 257 24.54 -3.99 8.76
C ASN A 257 23.33 -3.02 8.75
N ASP A 258 23.36 -1.95 7.94
CA ASP A 258 22.29 -0.94 7.88
C ASP A 258 21.09 -1.38 7.01
N ALA A 259 20.46 -2.50 7.38
CA ALA A 259 19.14 -2.88 6.86
C ALA A 259 18.05 -2.21 7.71
N GLY A 260 17.81 -0.93 7.44
CA GLY A 260 16.66 -0.22 7.94
C GLY A 260 16.13 0.66 6.81
N VAL A 261 15.13 0.13 6.14
CA VAL A 261 14.32 0.88 5.19
C VAL A 261 12.90 0.55 5.58
N ILE A 262 12.23 1.47 6.28
CA ILE A 262 10.77 1.50 6.23
C ILE A 262 10.42 1.55 4.73
N MET A 263 9.95 0.41 4.26
CA MET A 263 9.94 0.05 2.86
C MET A 263 9.07 1.01 2.08
N ILE A 264 9.67 1.69 1.09
CA ILE A 264 8.93 2.04 -0.10
C ILE A 264 9.20 0.90 -1.08
N ALA A 265 8.33 -0.10 -1.07
CA ALA A 265 8.36 -1.16 -2.07
C ALA A 265 7.94 -0.57 -3.42
N ILE A 266 8.85 0.03 -4.17
CA ILE A 266 8.65 0.21 -5.62
C ILE A 266 8.87 -1.17 -6.26
N MET A 267 7.87 -2.05 -6.18
CA MET A 267 7.87 -3.28 -6.96
C MET A 267 7.57 -2.95 -8.43
N ILE A 268 8.61 -2.64 -9.20
CA ILE A 268 8.54 -2.75 -10.66
C ILE A 268 8.54 -4.24 -10.99
N HIS A 269 7.37 -4.82 -11.25
CA HIS A 269 7.27 -6.16 -11.81
C HIS A 269 8.01 -6.22 -13.15
N ARG A 270 8.98 -7.13 -13.27
CA ARG A 270 9.47 -7.62 -14.56
C ARG A 270 8.49 -8.63 -15.16
#